data_AF-A0A962W4V6-F1
#
_entry.id   AF-A0A962W4V6-F1
#
_cell.length_a   1.000
_cell.length_b   1.000
_cell.length_c   1.000
_cell.angle_alpha   90.00
_cell.angle_beta   90.00
_cell.angle_gamma   90.00
#
_symmetry.space_group_name_H-M   'P 1'
#
loop_
_entity.id
_entity.type
_entity.pdbx_description
1 polymer ?
#
loop_
_entity_poly.entity_id
_entity_poly.type
_entity_poly.pdbx_seq_one_letter_code
_entity_poly.pdbx_strand_id
1 'polypeptide(L)'
;FAAISRVTDAYRAARVARGAARIDLPEVSIRVIDGEVEIRPLPKLASRDMVTDAMLMAGEAAARFAAANGIVIPYAMQPRPDEVRQPQGMAEMVAYRRLFKPSRASLEPEPHFGLGLDIYARATSPLRRYADLVVHQQLRAFVLDRPTLNADEVLQRTAGLDSAGAAIRRAERQSNLHWKLVHLSRNPTWQGEAVVVALEERRAMIIVPELALETGIRISPDFALEQTLRIAVREVDLPAQSAYFRVLD
;
A
#
# COMPACT_ATOMS: atom_id res chain seq x y z
N PHE A 1 -22.06 -13.86 -5.74
CA PHE A 1 -21.31 -12.76 -5.08
C PHE A 1 -22.18 -11.61 -4.58
N ALA A 2 -23.39 -11.36 -5.11
CA ALA A 2 -24.22 -10.20 -4.73
C ALA A 2 -24.43 -10.01 -3.20
N ALA A 3 -24.63 -11.09 -2.44
CA ALA A 3 -24.76 -11.01 -0.98
C ALA A 3 -23.46 -10.53 -0.30
N ILE A 4 -22.31 -11.05 -0.73
CA ILE A 4 -20.98 -10.64 -0.22
C ILE A 4 -20.74 -9.18 -0.55
N SER A 5 -20.96 -8.79 -1.82
CA SER A 5 -20.80 -7.40 -2.27
C SER A 5 -21.63 -6.43 -1.44
N ARG A 6 -22.91 -6.74 -1.19
CA ARG A 6 -23.79 -5.89 -0.37
C ARG A 6 -23.22 -5.65 1.03
N VAL A 7 -22.70 -6.70 1.68
CA VAL A 7 -22.12 -6.60 3.02
C VAL A 7 -20.81 -5.81 3.00
N THR A 8 -19.92 -6.10 2.05
CA THR A 8 -18.63 -5.40 1.94
C THR A 8 -18.79 -3.94 1.55
N ASP A 9 -19.77 -3.60 0.71
CA ASP A 9 -20.03 -2.22 0.29
C ASP A 9 -20.63 -1.39 1.43
N ALA A 10 -21.56 -1.98 2.21
CA ALA A 10 -22.07 -1.35 3.43
C ALA A 10 -20.94 -1.11 4.45
N TYR A 11 -20.06 -2.09 4.63
CA TYR A 11 -18.89 -1.96 5.50
C TYR A 11 -17.93 -0.85 5.01
N ARG A 12 -17.61 -0.82 3.70
CA ARG A 12 -16.79 0.24 3.10
C ARG A 12 -17.41 1.62 3.32
N ALA A 13 -18.70 1.77 3.06
CA ALA A 13 -19.42 3.03 3.25
C ALA A 13 -19.32 3.52 4.70
N ALA A 14 -19.47 2.61 5.68
CA ALA A 14 -19.32 2.94 7.09
C ALA A 14 -17.89 3.38 7.46
N ARG A 15 -16.86 2.72 6.91
CA ARG A 15 -15.45 3.13 7.10
C ARG A 15 -15.16 4.50 6.49
N VAL A 16 -15.65 4.73 5.27
CA VAL A 16 -15.49 6.03 4.57
C VAL A 16 -16.19 7.15 5.36
N ALA A 17 -17.39 6.91 5.88
CA ALA A 17 -18.08 7.86 6.74
C ALA A 17 -17.32 8.18 8.04
N ARG A 18 -16.49 7.26 8.53
CA ARG A 18 -15.56 7.47 9.66
C ARG A 18 -14.22 8.10 9.25
N GLY A 19 -14.06 8.50 7.99
CA GLY A 19 -12.85 9.17 7.50
C GLY A 19 -11.75 8.22 7.01
N ALA A 20 -12.07 6.96 6.67
CA ALA A 20 -11.11 6.07 6.02
C ALA A 20 -10.53 6.73 4.77
N ALA A 21 -9.20 6.67 4.65
CA ALA A 21 -8.50 7.27 3.54
C ALA A 21 -8.66 6.43 2.26
N ARG A 22 -8.82 7.11 1.14
CA ARG A 22 -8.87 6.49 -0.18
C ARG A 22 -7.73 7.02 -1.04
N ILE A 23 -6.72 6.18 -1.26
CA ILE A 23 -5.53 6.51 -2.05
C ILE A 23 -5.41 5.42 -3.11
N ASP A 24 -6.02 5.68 -4.26
CA ASP A 24 -6.14 4.70 -5.33
C ASP A 24 -5.18 5.05 -6.47
N LEU A 25 -3.88 4.98 -6.17
CA LEU A 25 -2.80 5.20 -7.14
C LEU A 25 -2.59 3.97 -8.03
N PRO A 26 -2.00 4.12 -9.23
CA PRO A 26 -1.71 3.01 -10.12
C PRO A 26 -0.85 1.93 -9.46
N GLU A 27 -1.23 0.67 -9.69
CA GLU A 27 -0.46 -0.51 -9.29
C GLU A 27 -0.14 -1.37 -10.51
N VAL A 28 0.98 -2.09 -10.48
CA VAL A 28 1.37 -3.03 -11.54
C VAL A 28 1.80 -4.36 -10.93
N SER A 29 1.54 -5.45 -11.64
CA SER A 29 2.22 -6.72 -11.42
C SER A 29 3.48 -6.75 -12.28
N ILE A 30 4.60 -7.16 -11.69
CA ILE A 30 5.85 -7.39 -12.39
C ILE A 30 6.18 -8.88 -12.31
N ARG A 31 6.46 -9.49 -13.46
CA ARG A 31 6.89 -10.89 -13.55
C ARG A 31 8.09 -11.00 -14.47
N VAL A 32 8.97 -11.94 -14.16
CA VAL A 32 10.06 -12.33 -15.05
C VAL A 32 9.81 -13.78 -15.43
N ILE A 33 9.51 -14.01 -16.70
CA ILE A 33 9.18 -15.33 -17.25
C ILE A 33 10.15 -15.58 -18.40
N ASP A 34 10.96 -16.65 -18.30
CA ASP A 34 11.95 -17.01 -19.32
C ASP A 34 12.90 -15.87 -19.72
N GLY A 35 13.24 -15.02 -18.73
CA GLY A 35 14.11 -13.87 -18.93
C GLY A 35 13.41 -12.62 -19.46
N GLU A 36 12.13 -12.69 -19.82
CA GLU A 36 11.31 -11.56 -20.26
C GLU A 36 10.60 -10.86 -19.11
N VAL A 37 10.62 -9.53 -19.13
CA VAL A 37 10.00 -8.70 -18.10
C VAL A 37 8.60 -8.30 -18.53
N GLU A 38 7.62 -8.84 -17.83
CA GLU A 38 6.22 -8.54 -18.02
C GLU A 38 5.71 -7.59 -16.92
N ILE A 39 5.25 -6.41 -17.34
CA ILE A 39 4.64 -5.40 -16.47
C ILE A 39 3.19 -5.24 -16.89
N ARG A 40 2.27 -5.58 -15.99
CA ARG A 40 0.82 -5.50 -16.24
C ARG A 40 0.18 -4.53 -15.26
N PRO A 41 -0.49 -3.46 -15.72
CA PRO A 41 -1.35 -2.64 -14.87
C PRO A 41 -2.40 -3.48 -14.18
N LEU A 42 -2.61 -3.23 -12.88
CA LEU A 42 -3.68 -3.87 -12.11
C LEU A 42 -4.92 -2.99 -12.18
N PRO A 43 -5.98 -3.40 -12.92
CA PRO A 43 -7.18 -2.59 -13.02
C PRO A 43 -7.89 -2.54 -11.66
N LYS A 44 -8.62 -1.43 -11.45
CA LYS A 44 -9.56 -1.31 -10.34
C LYS A 44 -10.77 -2.19 -10.64
N LEU A 45 -10.94 -3.23 -9.83
CA LEU A 45 -12.02 -4.19 -9.99
C LEU A 45 -12.86 -4.22 -8.72
N ALA A 46 -14.19 -4.23 -8.87
CA ALA A 46 -15.10 -4.38 -7.73
C ALA A 46 -14.82 -5.65 -6.89
N SER A 47 -14.26 -6.70 -7.52
CA SER A 47 -13.83 -7.90 -6.81
C SER A 47 -12.62 -7.68 -5.89
N ARG A 48 -11.66 -6.82 -6.27
CA ARG A 48 -10.51 -6.46 -5.41
C ARG A 48 -10.96 -5.68 -4.19
N ASP A 49 -11.89 -4.75 -4.40
CA ASP A 49 -12.53 -3.97 -3.35
C ASP A 49 -13.28 -4.88 -2.38
N MET A 50 -14.15 -5.76 -2.91
CA MET A 50 -14.90 -6.74 -2.12
C MET A 50 -13.98 -7.63 -1.27
N VAL A 51 -12.89 -8.16 -1.85
CA VAL A 51 -11.91 -8.97 -1.11
C VAL A 51 -11.21 -8.13 -0.04
N THR A 52 -10.79 -6.91 -0.37
CA THR A 52 -10.13 -6.00 0.59
C THR A 52 -11.01 -5.76 1.81
N ASP A 53 -12.27 -5.40 1.60
CA ASP A 53 -13.21 -5.15 2.69
C ASP A 53 -13.50 -6.41 3.49
N ALA A 54 -13.67 -7.57 2.86
CA ALA A 54 -13.85 -8.83 3.57
C ALA A 54 -12.66 -9.14 4.49
N MET A 55 -11.43 -8.85 4.04
CA MET A 55 -10.23 -9.05 4.86
C MET A 55 -10.15 -8.05 6.01
N LEU A 56 -10.56 -6.80 5.79
CA LEU A 56 -10.62 -5.78 6.84
C LEU A 56 -11.67 -6.13 7.90
N MET A 57 -12.85 -6.58 7.48
CA MET A 57 -13.90 -7.08 8.38
C MET A 57 -13.38 -8.23 9.25
N ALA A 58 -12.68 -9.20 8.66
CA ALA A 58 -12.11 -10.32 9.41
C ALA A 58 -11.05 -9.85 10.42
N GLY A 59 -10.19 -8.90 10.04
CA GLY A 59 -9.19 -8.33 10.94
C GLY A 59 -9.80 -7.51 12.09
N GLU A 60 -10.83 -6.72 11.82
CA GLU A 60 -11.58 -6.00 12.86
C GLU A 60 -12.31 -6.97 13.79
N ALA A 61 -12.96 -8.01 13.26
CA ALA A 61 -13.64 -9.02 14.07
C ALA A 61 -12.67 -9.78 14.98
N ALA A 62 -11.50 -10.19 14.46
CA ALA A 62 -10.45 -10.82 15.24
C ALA A 62 -9.95 -9.91 16.38
N ALA A 63 -9.76 -8.62 16.09
CA ALA A 63 -9.30 -7.64 17.07
C ALA A 63 -10.34 -7.39 18.17
N ARG A 64 -11.62 -7.24 17.79
CA ARG A 64 -12.73 -7.08 18.74
C ARG A 64 -12.92 -8.32 19.61
N PHE A 65 -12.81 -9.51 19.02
CA PHE A 65 -12.88 -10.76 19.76
C PHE A 65 -11.75 -10.88 20.77
N ALA A 66 -10.51 -10.56 20.39
CA ALA A 66 -9.38 -10.59 21.29
C ALA A 66 -9.55 -9.61 22.46
N ALA A 67 -9.92 -8.35 22.17
CA ALA A 67 -10.14 -7.34 23.19
C ALA A 67 -11.25 -7.72 24.18
N ALA A 68 -12.39 -8.24 23.69
CA ALA A 68 -13.52 -8.64 24.53
C ALA A 68 -13.20 -9.81 25.48
N ASN A 69 -12.20 -10.62 25.13
CA ASN A 69 -11.81 -11.82 25.89
C ASN A 69 -10.45 -11.66 26.61
N GLY A 70 -9.86 -10.47 26.61
CA GLY A 70 -8.55 -10.23 27.24
C GLY A 70 -7.39 -11.00 26.59
N ILE A 71 -7.51 -11.37 25.31
CA ILE A 71 -6.47 -12.09 24.57
C ILE A 71 -5.44 -11.08 24.08
N VAL A 72 -4.17 -11.27 24.46
CA VAL A 72 -3.08 -10.39 24.03
C VAL A 72 -2.68 -10.75 22.60
N ILE A 73 -2.80 -9.79 21.68
CA ILE A 73 -2.43 -9.94 20.27
C ILE A 73 -1.70 -8.70 19.76
N PRO A 74 -0.92 -8.79 18.66
CA PRO A 74 -0.38 -7.62 17.99
C PRO A 74 -1.48 -6.89 17.18
N TYR A 75 -2.02 -5.82 17.73
CA TYR A 75 -2.89 -4.87 17.03
C TYR A 75 -2.09 -4.07 15.99
N ALA A 76 -2.80 -3.54 15.00
CA ALA A 76 -2.24 -2.66 13.98
C ALA A 76 -2.92 -1.30 14.08
N MET A 77 -2.13 -0.29 14.41
CA MET A 77 -2.63 1.07 14.60
C MET A 77 -1.92 2.03 13.64
N GLN A 78 -2.56 3.18 13.40
CA GLN A 78 -1.99 4.25 12.59
C GLN A 78 -2.49 5.60 13.12
N PRO A 79 -1.59 6.50 13.55
CA PRO A 79 -1.99 7.82 14.00
C PRO A 79 -2.67 8.63 12.88
N ARG A 80 -3.51 9.58 13.29
CA ARG A 80 -4.05 10.59 12.38
C ARG A 80 -2.90 11.48 11.84
N PRO A 81 -2.89 11.81 10.53
CA PRO A 81 -1.96 12.80 9.98
C PRO A 81 -2.29 14.20 10.50
N ASP A 82 -1.32 15.11 10.40
CA ASP A 82 -1.48 16.50 10.85
C ASP A 82 -2.57 17.24 10.05
N GLU A 83 -2.79 16.82 8.79
CA GLU A 83 -3.83 17.35 7.92
C GLU A 83 -4.60 16.21 7.25
N VAL A 84 -5.94 16.32 7.22
CA VAL A 84 -6.84 15.35 6.59
C VAL A 84 -7.45 15.99 5.35
N ARG A 85 -7.34 15.29 4.21
CA ARG A 85 -7.83 15.76 2.91
C ARG A 85 -8.76 14.73 2.28
N GLN A 86 -9.57 15.17 1.31
CA GLN A 86 -10.33 14.31 0.41
C GLN A 86 -9.73 14.44 -1.00
N PRO A 87 -8.60 13.76 -1.28
CA PRO A 87 -7.85 13.99 -2.51
C PRO A 87 -8.65 13.57 -3.75
N GLN A 88 -8.64 14.44 -4.76
CA GLN A 88 -9.15 14.17 -6.10
C GLN A 88 -7.99 14.12 -7.10
N GLY A 89 -8.02 13.15 -8.01
CA GLY A 89 -6.92 12.97 -8.97
C GLY A 89 -5.65 12.36 -8.36
N MET A 90 -4.63 12.13 -9.20
CA MET A 90 -3.40 11.44 -8.77
C MET A 90 -2.46 12.36 -7.98
N ALA A 91 -2.35 13.63 -8.35
CA ALA A 91 -1.51 14.63 -7.71
C ALA A 91 -1.89 14.82 -6.24
N GLU A 92 -3.19 15.04 -5.96
CA GLU A 92 -3.65 15.18 -4.58
C GLU A 92 -3.50 13.86 -3.80
N MET A 93 -3.71 12.70 -4.43
CA MET A 93 -3.51 11.40 -3.78
C MET A 93 -2.04 11.16 -3.43
N VAL A 94 -1.09 11.50 -4.33
CA VAL A 94 0.35 11.42 -4.06
C VAL A 94 0.75 12.36 -2.93
N ALA A 95 0.26 13.60 -2.94
CA ALA A 95 0.51 14.57 -1.89
C ALA A 95 -0.07 14.10 -0.54
N TYR A 96 -1.32 13.64 -0.54
CA TYR A 96 -2.01 13.17 0.67
C TYR A 96 -1.32 11.96 1.27
N ARG A 97 -0.90 10.98 0.45
CA ARG A 97 -0.14 9.79 0.91
C ARG A 97 1.10 10.15 1.73
N ARG A 98 1.79 11.25 1.40
CA ARG A 98 3.01 11.69 2.11
C ARG A 98 2.75 12.21 3.53
N LEU A 99 1.50 12.56 3.85
CA LEU A 99 1.12 13.04 5.18
C LEU A 99 0.91 11.91 6.19
N PHE A 100 0.76 10.66 5.72
CA PHE A 100 0.44 9.51 6.57
C PHE A 100 1.63 9.14 7.45
N LYS A 101 1.36 8.95 8.75
CA LYS A 101 2.32 8.31 9.64
C LYS A 101 2.34 6.79 9.33
N PRO A 102 3.49 6.11 9.50
CA PRO A 102 3.55 4.65 9.32
C PRO A 102 2.58 3.93 10.25
N SER A 103 1.98 2.84 9.77
CA SER A 103 1.30 1.89 10.66
C SER A 103 2.34 1.14 11.49
N ARG A 104 2.03 0.93 12.78
CA ARG A 104 2.89 0.24 13.75
C ARG A 104 2.11 -0.83 14.50
N ALA A 105 2.83 -1.81 15.03
CA ALA A 105 2.23 -2.76 15.97
C ALA A 105 2.00 -2.11 17.33
N SER A 106 0.93 -2.51 18.02
CA SER A 106 0.66 -2.19 19.43
C SER A 106 0.10 -3.43 20.12
N LEU A 107 0.32 -3.54 21.43
CA LEU A 107 -0.34 -4.56 22.25
C LEU A 107 -1.66 -4.05 22.84
N GLU A 108 -1.92 -2.75 22.71
CA GLU A 108 -3.17 -2.13 23.09
C GLU A 108 -4.03 -1.85 21.85
N PRO A 109 -5.36 -1.94 21.98
CA PRO A 109 -6.26 -1.57 20.91
C PRO A 109 -6.21 -0.06 20.69
N GLU A 110 -5.68 0.36 19.54
CA GLU A 110 -5.59 1.76 19.14
C GLU A 110 -6.19 1.98 17.73
N PRO A 111 -6.70 3.19 17.43
CA PRO A 111 -7.28 3.49 16.12
C PRO A 111 -6.28 3.34 14.96
N HIS A 112 -6.82 2.95 13.80
CA HIS A 112 -6.11 2.94 12.54
C HIS A 112 -6.72 3.96 11.57
N PHE A 113 -6.15 5.18 11.55
CA PHE A 113 -6.66 6.31 10.78
C PHE A 113 -6.97 5.97 9.32
N GLY A 114 -5.99 5.46 8.57
CA GLY A 114 -6.17 5.23 7.13
C GLY A 114 -7.26 4.20 6.79
N LEU A 115 -7.65 3.35 7.75
CA LEU A 115 -8.70 2.36 7.56
C LEU A 115 -10.07 2.81 8.06
N GLY A 116 -10.15 3.90 8.85
CA GLY A 116 -11.38 4.35 9.50
C GLY A 116 -11.89 3.35 10.54
N LEU A 117 -10.98 2.70 11.28
CA LEU A 117 -11.28 1.66 12.26
C LEU A 117 -10.75 2.03 13.64
N ASP A 118 -11.56 1.85 14.67
CA ASP A 118 -11.19 2.13 16.07
C ASP A 118 -10.29 1.06 16.67
N ILE A 119 -10.37 -0.16 16.14
CA ILE A 119 -9.61 -1.33 16.56
C ILE A 119 -9.36 -2.21 15.35
N TYR A 120 -8.12 -2.66 15.16
CA TYR A 120 -7.77 -3.50 14.01
C TYR A 120 -6.56 -4.39 14.31
N ALA A 121 -6.60 -5.61 13.78
CA ALA A 121 -5.48 -6.54 13.78
C ALA A 121 -5.38 -7.22 12.41
N ARG A 122 -4.15 -7.50 11.97
CA ARG A 122 -3.91 -8.24 10.73
C ARG A 122 -4.03 -9.73 11.03
N ALA A 123 -5.05 -10.38 10.49
CA ALA A 123 -5.37 -11.79 10.78
C ALA A 123 -5.63 -12.66 9.54
N THR A 124 -5.34 -12.16 8.33
CA THR A 124 -5.79 -12.75 7.07
C THR A 124 -4.65 -13.23 6.18
N SER A 125 -3.41 -13.22 6.66
CA SER A 125 -2.24 -13.66 5.88
C SER A 125 -1.19 -14.41 6.71
N PRO A 126 -1.56 -15.41 7.54
CA PRO A 126 -0.63 -16.12 8.44
C PRO A 126 0.48 -16.87 7.70
N LEU A 127 0.27 -17.26 6.45
CA LEU A 127 1.28 -17.95 5.63
C LEU A 127 2.45 -17.06 5.19
N ARG A 128 2.28 -15.73 5.22
CA ARG A 128 3.27 -14.77 4.70
C ARG A 128 3.59 -13.61 5.63
N ARG A 129 2.88 -13.49 6.75
CA ARG A 129 3.11 -12.47 7.79
C ARG A 129 3.11 -13.15 9.15
N TYR A 130 4.26 -13.09 9.82
CA TYR A 130 4.42 -13.73 11.13
C TYR A 130 3.50 -13.13 12.21
N ALA A 131 3.24 -11.83 12.17
CA ALA A 131 2.28 -11.20 13.09
C ALA A 131 0.87 -11.79 12.96
N ASP A 132 0.39 -12.04 11.73
CA ASP A 132 -0.90 -12.71 11.51
C ASP A 132 -0.90 -14.14 12.05
N LEU A 133 0.23 -14.86 11.95
CA LEU A 133 0.38 -16.19 12.55
C LEU A 133 0.29 -16.13 14.07
N VAL A 134 0.92 -15.13 14.72
CA VAL A 134 0.82 -14.94 16.18
C VAL A 134 -0.63 -14.68 16.58
N VAL A 135 -1.38 -13.84 15.83
CA VAL A 135 -2.83 -13.65 16.07
C VAL A 135 -3.57 -14.99 16.00
N HIS A 136 -3.33 -15.80 14.97
CA HIS A 136 -3.95 -17.13 14.84
C HIS A 136 -3.61 -18.05 16.02
N GLN A 137 -2.35 -18.07 16.46
CA GLN A 137 -1.90 -18.87 17.60
C GLN A 137 -2.62 -18.49 18.90
N GLN A 138 -2.75 -17.18 19.17
CA GLN A 138 -3.42 -16.67 20.36
C GLN A 138 -4.91 -16.98 20.36
N LEU A 139 -5.61 -16.68 19.25
CA LEU A 139 -7.04 -16.96 19.12
C LEU A 139 -7.33 -18.46 19.22
N ARG A 140 -6.51 -19.29 18.57
CA ARG A 140 -6.66 -20.75 18.61
C ARG A 140 -6.35 -21.32 19.99
N ALA A 141 -5.35 -20.81 20.69
CA ALA A 141 -5.05 -21.27 22.05
C ALA A 141 -6.24 -21.00 22.98
N PHE A 142 -6.80 -19.79 22.93
CA PHE A 142 -7.98 -19.41 23.71
C PHE A 142 -9.20 -20.30 23.41
N VAL A 143 -9.55 -20.49 22.13
CA VAL A 143 -10.72 -21.31 21.72
C VAL A 143 -10.59 -22.79 22.12
N LEU A 144 -9.35 -23.27 22.31
CA LEU A 144 -9.07 -24.66 22.71
C LEU A 144 -8.79 -24.80 24.22
N ASP A 145 -9.05 -23.76 25.02
CA ASP A 145 -8.73 -23.71 26.46
C ASP A 145 -7.27 -24.06 26.77
N ARG A 146 -6.36 -23.60 25.90
CA ARG A 146 -4.91 -23.75 26.06
C ARG A 146 -4.29 -22.44 26.53
N PRO A 147 -3.12 -22.49 27.21
CA PRO A 147 -2.40 -21.29 27.62
C PRO A 147 -2.12 -20.36 26.43
N THR A 148 -2.53 -19.10 26.56
CA THR A 148 -2.16 -18.02 25.65
C THR A 148 -0.80 -17.45 26.04
N LEU A 149 -0.19 -16.68 25.15
CA LEU A 149 1.05 -15.97 25.48
C LEU A 149 0.68 -14.71 26.26
N ASN A 150 1.52 -14.30 27.20
CA ASN A 150 1.39 -13.01 27.88
C ASN A 150 1.97 -11.87 27.02
N ALA A 151 1.84 -10.63 27.50
CA ALA A 151 2.30 -9.44 26.78
C ALA A 151 3.81 -9.46 26.47
N ASP A 152 4.65 -9.88 27.42
CA ASP A 152 6.09 -9.94 27.21
C ASP A 152 6.46 -10.98 26.16
N GLU A 153 5.81 -12.14 26.18
CA GLU A 153 6.03 -13.20 25.19
C GLU A 153 5.59 -12.79 23.78
N VAL A 154 4.44 -12.13 23.65
CA VAL A 154 3.98 -11.59 22.35
C VAL A 154 4.92 -10.48 21.88
N LEU A 155 5.37 -9.60 22.77
CA LEU A 155 6.32 -8.54 22.45
C LEU A 155 7.64 -9.12 21.96
N GLN A 156 8.20 -10.11 22.67
CA GLN A 156 9.44 -10.77 22.27
C GLN A 156 9.33 -11.44 20.91
N ARG A 157 8.20 -12.09 20.61
CA ARG A 157 7.98 -12.73 19.29
C ARG A 157 7.80 -11.73 18.17
N THR A 158 7.22 -10.57 18.47
CA THR A 158 6.93 -9.53 17.47
C THR A 158 7.99 -8.44 17.40
N ALA A 159 8.98 -8.49 18.31
CA ALA A 159 10.13 -7.61 18.34
C ALA A 159 10.89 -7.69 17.01
N GLY A 160 11.24 -6.52 16.48
CA GLY A 160 11.98 -6.42 15.22
C GLY A 160 11.18 -6.74 13.96
N LEU A 161 9.90 -7.13 14.04
CA LEU A 161 9.08 -7.34 12.83
C LEU A 161 8.91 -6.05 12.02
N ASP A 162 8.83 -4.89 12.69
CA ASP A 162 8.71 -3.60 12.01
C ASP A 162 9.99 -3.22 11.26
N SER A 163 11.17 -3.44 11.87
CA SER A 163 12.47 -3.14 11.25
C SER A 163 12.80 -4.13 10.12
N ALA A 164 12.62 -5.43 10.35
CA ALA A 164 12.77 -6.46 9.33
C ALA A 164 11.77 -6.23 8.18
N GLY A 165 10.52 -5.89 8.50
CA GLY A 165 9.50 -5.54 7.52
C GLY A 165 9.88 -4.31 6.68
N ALA A 166 10.51 -3.30 7.27
CA ALA A 166 10.98 -2.13 6.52
C ALA A 166 12.10 -2.49 5.52
N ALA A 167 13.03 -3.36 5.92
CA ALA A 167 14.09 -3.87 5.05
C ALA A 167 13.52 -4.71 3.90
N ILE A 168 12.61 -5.65 4.18
CA ILE A 168 11.92 -6.48 3.17
C ILE A 168 11.19 -5.59 2.15
N ARG A 169 10.38 -4.62 2.62
CA ARG A 169 9.66 -3.70 1.71
C ARG A 169 10.61 -2.85 0.88
N ARG A 170 11.77 -2.46 1.43
CA ARG A 170 12.78 -1.69 0.67
C ARG A 170 13.37 -2.55 -0.44
N ALA A 171 13.80 -3.77 -0.13
CA ALA A 171 14.34 -4.71 -1.10
C ALA A 171 13.32 -5.00 -2.22
N GLU A 172 12.06 -5.28 -1.86
CA GLU A 172 10.97 -5.49 -2.82
C GLU A 172 10.78 -4.29 -3.75
N ARG A 173 10.73 -3.06 -3.20
CA ARG A 173 10.63 -1.84 -4.02
C ARG A 173 11.82 -1.66 -4.97
N GLN A 174 13.03 -1.94 -4.51
CA GLN A 174 14.25 -1.83 -5.33
C GLN A 174 14.28 -2.89 -6.43
N SER A 175 13.87 -4.13 -6.15
CA SER A 175 13.73 -5.19 -7.15
C SER A 175 12.65 -4.85 -8.19
N ASN A 176 11.49 -4.35 -7.75
CA ASN A 176 10.44 -3.91 -8.65
C ASN A 176 10.90 -2.74 -9.53
N LEU A 177 11.60 -1.76 -8.96
CA LEU A 177 12.19 -0.66 -9.73
C LEU A 177 13.20 -1.19 -10.75
N HIS A 178 14.13 -2.06 -10.34
CA HIS A 178 15.11 -2.66 -11.23
C HIS A 178 14.46 -3.29 -12.46
N TRP A 179 13.43 -4.10 -12.28
CA TRP A 179 12.75 -4.74 -13.41
C TRP A 179 11.98 -3.75 -14.30
N LYS A 180 11.41 -2.67 -13.75
CA LYS A 180 10.86 -1.57 -14.56
C LYS A 180 11.94 -0.93 -15.44
N LEU A 181 13.13 -0.71 -14.89
CA LEU A 181 14.26 -0.14 -15.62
C LEU A 181 14.80 -1.10 -16.67
N VAL A 182 14.89 -2.41 -16.38
CA VAL A 182 15.28 -3.42 -17.39
C VAL A 182 14.27 -3.45 -18.54
N HIS A 183 12.96 -3.40 -18.23
CA HIS A 183 11.91 -3.31 -19.25
C HIS A 183 12.11 -2.07 -20.13
N LEU A 184 12.29 -0.88 -19.54
CA LEU A 184 12.53 0.36 -20.29
C LEU A 184 13.83 0.32 -21.10
N SER A 185 14.91 -0.24 -20.54
CA SER A 185 16.22 -0.35 -21.21
C SER A 185 16.17 -1.26 -22.44
N ARG A 186 15.37 -2.33 -22.39
CA ARG A 186 15.16 -3.23 -23.53
C ARG A 186 14.20 -2.66 -24.58
N ASN A 187 13.44 -1.62 -24.24
CA ASN A 187 12.46 -0.97 -25.10
C ASN A 187 12.80 0.52 -25.28
N PRO A 188 13.90 0.89 -25.96
CA PRO A 188 14.35 2.29 -26.08
C PRO A 188 13.38 3.18 -26.88
N THR A 189 12.46 2.58 -27.65
CA THR A 189 11.40 3.28 -28.37
C THR A 189 10.11 3.40 -27.57
N TRP A 190 10.10 2.97 -26.30
CA TRP A 190 8.93 3.03 -25.43
C TRP A 190 8.42 4.47 -25.31
N GLN A 191 7.11 4.60 -25.43
CA GLN A 191 6.35 5.83 -25.21
C GLN A 191 5.13 5.50 -24.37
N GLY A 192 4.74 6.43 -23.51
CA GLY A 192 3.57 6.26 -22.66
C GLY A 192 3.02 7.60 -22.18
N GLU A 193 2.03 7.52 -21.31
CA GLU A 193 1.44 8.67 -20.65
C GLU A 193 1.94 8.80 -19.22
N ALA A 194 2.10 10.04 -18.78
CA ALA A 194 2.44 10.36 -17.41
C ALA A 194 1.59 11.52 -16.90
N VAL A 195 1.24 11.49 -15.62
CA VAL A 195 0.48 12.56 -14.97
C VAL A 195 1.40 13.38 -14.09
N VAL A 196 1.36 14.71 -14.20
CA VAL A 196 2.11 15.62 -13.33
C VAL A 196 1.49 15.62 -11.93
N VAL A 197 2.24 15.16 -10.94
CA VAL A 197 1.76 14.97 -9.55
C VAL A 197 2.37 15.95 -8.55
N ALA A 198 3.47 16.61 -8.89
CA ALA A 198 3.99 17.75 -8.12
C ALA A 198 4.85 18.65 -9.01
N LEU A 199 4.84 19.95 -8.72
CA LEU A 199 5.74 20.93 -9.32
C LEU A 199 6.72 21.40 -8.24
N GLU A 200 8.00 21.09 -8.40
CA GLU A 200 9.09 21.49 -7.51
C GLU A 200 9.97 22.53 -8.21
N GLU A 201 10.79 23.30 -7.48
CA GLU A 201 11.58 24.41 -8.04
C GLU A 201 12.44 24.04 -9.27
N ARG A 202 12.97 22.80 -9.32
CA ARG A 202 13.92 22.35 -10.35
C ARG A 202 13.40 21.24 -11.24
N ARG A 203 12.25 20.65 -10.93
CA ARG A 203 11.71 19.48 -11.64
C ARG A 203 10.20 19.35 -11.44
N ALA A 204 9.54 18.74 -12.40
CA ALA A 204 8.17 18.26 -12.22
C ALA A 204 8.22 16.77 -11.87
N MET A 205 7.50 16.38 -10.82
CA MET A 205 7.28 14.98 -10.49
C MET A 205 6.11 14.46 -11.30
N ILE A 206 6.33 13.35 -11.98
CA ILE A 206 5.32 12.65 -12.77
C ILE A 206 5.11 11.24 -12.22
N ILE A 207 3.92 10.69 -12.44
CA ILE A 207 3.64 9.26 -12.30
C ILE A 207 3.34 8.69 -13.68
N VAL A 208 3.99 7.58 -14.05
CA VAL A 208 3.71 6.80 -15.25
C VAL A 208 2.76 5.67 -14.84
N PRO A 209 1.45 5.76 -15.11
CA PRO A 209 0.48 4.83 -14.54
C PRO A 209 0.70 3.38 -14.97
N GLU A 210 1.05 3.15 -16.24
CA GLU A 210 1.27 1.81 -16.77
C GLU A 210 2.47 1.07 -16.15
N LEU A 211 3.40 1.81 -15.56
CA LEU A 211 4.56 1.28 -14.84
C LEU A 211 4.43 1.43 -13.32
N ALA A 212 3.38 2.11 -12.82
CA ALA A 212 3.31 2.62 -11.45
C ALA A 212 4.65 3.23 -10.98
N LEU A 213 5.23 4.09 -11.82
CA LEU A 213 6.56 4.66 -11.60
C LEU A 213 6.44 6.16 -11.35
N GLU A 214 6.82 6.60 -10.15
CA GLU A 214 6.99 8.02 -9.82
C GLU A 214 8.44 8.44 -10.12
N THR A 215 8.63 9.49 -10.92
CA THR A 215 9.96 10.00 -11.30
C THR A 215 9.92 11.50 -11.58
N GLY A 216 11.08 12.14 -11.69
CA GLY A 216 11.21 13.57 -12.01
C GLY A 216 11.58 13.80 -13.47
N ILE A 217 10.98 14.81 -14.09
CA ILE A 217 11.36 15.36 -15.40
C ILE A 217 11.74 16.84 -15.27
N ARG A 218 12.41 17.38 -16.29
CA ARG A 218 12.70 18.83 -16.34
C ARG A 218 11.38 19.60 -16.31
N ILE A 219 11.30 20.60 -15.43
CA ILE A 219 10.10 21.44 -15.31
C ILE A 219 9.95 22.36 -16.53
N SER A 220 8.69 22.61 -16.93
CA SER A 220 8.29 23.61 -17.92
C SER A 220 7.30 24.59 -17.26
N PRO A 221 7.32 25.90 -17.62
CA PRO A 221 6.31 26.85 -17.17
C PRO A 221 4.88 26.46 -17.55
N ASP A 222 4.71 25.68 -18.62
CA ASP A 222 3.41 25.25 -19.12
C ASP A 222 2.85 24.02 -18.39
N PHE A 223 3.59 23.47 -17.42
CA PHE A 223 3.12 22.30 -16.68
C PHE A 223 2.12 22.68 -15.60
N ALA A 224 1.02 21.93 -15.55
CA ALA A 224 0.00 22.02 -14.51
C ALA A 224 -0.12 20.69 -13.76
N LEU A 225 -0.54 20.73 -12.49
CA LEU A 225 -0.91 19.51 -11.76
C LEU A 225 -2.06 18.79 -12.48
N GLU A 226 -2.07 17.46 -12.40
CA GLU A 226 -3.00 16.56 -13.13
C GLU A 226 -2.89 16.59 -14.66
N GLN A 227 -1.99 17.41 -15.23
CA GLN A 227 -1.75 17.39 -16.66
C GLN A 227 -1.22 16.02 -17.09
N THR A 228 -1.83 15.44 -18.12
CA THR A 228 -1.33 14.25 -18.79
C THR A 228 -0.35 14.65 -19.89
N LEU A 229 0.84 14.07 -19.85
CA LEU A 229 1.94 14.29 -20.78
C LEU A 229 2.21 13.00 -21.54
N ARG A 230 2.42 13.11 -22.85
CA ARG A 230 3.04 12.05 -23.65
C ARG A 230 4.54 12.10 -23.42
N ILE A 231 5.14 10.97 -23.09
CA ILE A 231 6.57 10.88 -22.79
C ILE A 231 7.21 9.72 -23.56
N ALA A 232 8.51 9.84 -23.82
CA ALA A 232 9.34 8.75 -24.31
C ALA A 232 10.52 8.52 -23.37
N VAL A 233 10.95 7.26 -23.26
CA VAL A 233 12.20 6.95 -22.57
C VAL A 233 13.36 7.62 -23.32
N ARG A 234 14.23 8.31 -22.57
CA ARG A 234 15.44 8.95 -23.12
C ARG A 234 16.67 8.13 -22.77
N GLU A 235 16.75 7.72 -21.52
CA GLU A 235 17.95 7.10 -20.94
C GLU A 235 17.56 6.29 -19.71
N VAL A 236 18.24 5.16 -19.49
CA VAL A 236 18.07 4.31 -18.31
C VAL A 236 19.44 4.02 -17.73
N ASP A 237 19.62 4.36 -16.45
CA ASP A 237 20.81 4.04 -15.66
C ASP A 237 20.43 2.99 -14.60
N LEU A 238 20.73 1.73 -14.92
CA LEU A 238 20.43 0.60 -14.04
C LEU A 238 21.22 0.66 -12.71
N PRO A 239 22.55 0.88 -12.71
CA PRO A 239 23.32 1.07 -11.47
C PRO A 239 22.78 2.20 -10.58
N ALA A 240 22.41 3.35 -11.17
CA ALA A 240 21.85 4.49 -10.42
C ALA A 240 20.35 4.37 -10.13
N GLN A 241 19.71 3.26 -10.51
CA GLN A 241 18.28 3.02 -10.35
C GLN A 241 17.39 4.15 -10.89
N SER A 242 17.73 4.70 -12.05
CA SER A 242 17.09 5.90 -12.61
C SER A 242 16.68 5.70 -14.06
N ALA A 243 15.52 6.26 -14.43
CA ALA A 243 15.09 6.42 -15.82
C ALA A 243 14.74 7.88 -16.09
N TYR A 244 15.23 8.39 -17.22
CA TYR A 244 14.99 9.75 -17.67
C TYR A 244 14.06 9.73 -18.86
N PHE A 245 13.07 10.62 -18.83
CA PHE A 245 12.05 10.73 -19.86
C PHE A 245 12.13 12.11 -20.51
N ARG A 246 11.77 12.16 -21.79
CA ARG A 246 11.51 13.41 -22.51
C ARG A 246 10.02 13.52 -22.80
N VAL A 247 9.49 14.73 -22.72
CA VAL A 247 8.12 15.02 -23.14
C VAL A 247 8.09 15.05 -24.67
N LEU A 248 7.03 14.47 -25.23
CA LEU A 248 6.73 14.50 -26.65
C LEU A 248 5.76 15.66 -26.92
N ASP A 249 5.94 16.32 -28.05
CA ASP A 249 5.04 17.36 -28.55
C ASP A 249 3.65 16.80 -28.87
#